data_AF-A0A0R2A2X6-F1
#
_entry.id   AF-A0A0R2A2X6-F1
#
_cell.length_a   1.000
_cell.length_b   1.000
_cell.length_c   1.000
_cell.angle_alpha   90.00
_cell.angle_beta   90.00
_cell.angle_gamma   90.00
#
_symmetry.space_group_name_H-M   'P 1'
#
loop_
_entity.id
_entity.type
_entity.pdbx_description
1 polymer ?
#
loop_
_entity_poly.entity_id
_entity_poly.type
_entity_poly.pdbx_seq_one_letter_code
_entity_poly.pdbx_strand_id
1 'polypeptide(L)'
;MMQEYLSPADMQSVLVHDVSYTRAVRLLSENWDTEDNHLFSDRIKTSDIIWARKLQRAGLIRGKHDLSTYEGAQKFIIAHDDWLMPAAKNELLKDFD
;
A
#
# COMPACT_ATOMS: atom_id res chain seq x y z
N MET A 1 -10.85 -17.55 -0.33
CA MET A 1 -9.71 -16.82 -0.88
C MET A 1 -8.50 -17.74 -0.87
N MET A 2 -7.75 -17.84 -1.96
CA MET A 2 -6.46 -18.55 -2.01
C MET A 2 -5.38 -17.58 -1.52
N GLN A 3 -4.64 -17.96 -0.49
CA GLN A 3 -3.52 -17.18 0.02
C GLN A 3 -2.35 -17.30 -0.97
N GLU A 4 -1.85 -16.17 -1.46
CA GLU A 4 -0.73 -16.13 -2.42
C GLU A 4 0.59 -16.00 -1.66
N TYR A 5 1.56 -16.88 -1.93
CA TYR A 5 2.85 -16.81 -1.27
C TYR A 5 3.73 -15.69 -1.83
N LEU A 6 4.44 -14.99 -0.94
CA LEU A 6 5.46 -14.04 -1.34
C LEU A 6 6.63 -14.74 -2.04
N SER A 7 7.27 -14.04 -2.97
CA SER A 7 8.57 -14.48 -3.52
C SER A 7 9.64 -14.48 -2.42
N PRO A 8 10.73 -15.26 -2.55
CA PRO A 8 11.82 -15.25 -1.56
C PRO A 8 12.41 -13.84 -1.32
N ALA A 9 12.53 -13.03 -2.37
CA ALA A 9 12.98 -11.65 -2.25
C ALA A 9 11.98 -10.79 -1.47
N ASP A 10 10.68 -10.92 -1.75
CA ASP A 10 9.66 -10.16 -1.02
C ASP A 10 9.59 -10.58 0.46
N MET A 11 9.77 -11.88 0.74
CA MET A 11 9.81 -12.40 2.10
C MET A 11 11.04 -11.87 2.85
N GLN A 12 12.19 -11.73 2.20
CA GLN A 12 13.37 -11.14 2.80
C GLN A 12 13.11 -9.70 3.24
N SER A 13 12.47 -8.88 2.41
CA SER A 13 12.06 -7.51 2.76
C SER A 13 11.14 -7.45 3.97
N VAL A 14 10.21 -8.41 4.12
CA VAL A 14 9.39 -8.56 5.33
C VAL A 14 10.26 -8.87 6.54
N LEU A 15 11.19 -9.82 6.44
CA LEU A 15 12.04 -10.25 7.56
C LEU A 15 13.00 -9.15 8.03
N VAL A 16 13.55 -8.34 7.11
CA VAL A 16 14.47 -7.25 7.45
C VAL A 16 13.77 -5.91 7.67
N HIS A 17 12.45 -5.87 7.52
CA HIS A 17 11.61 -4.67 7.59
C HIS A 17 12.18 -3.52 6.74
N ASP A 18 12.49 -3.80 5.47
CA ASP A 18 13.06 -2.77 4.60
C ASP A 18 12.08 -1.61 4.33
N VAL A 19 12.53 -0.62 3.57
CA VAL A 19 11.74 0.58 3.28
C VAL A 19 10.44 0.25 2.53
N SER A 20 10.44 -0.73 1.64
CA SER A 20 9.25 -1.11 0.87
C SER A 20 8.20 -1.77 1.76
N TYR A 21 8.62 -2.70 2.61
CA TYR A 21 7.76 -3.32 3.60
C TYR A 21 7.21 -2.27 4.58
N THR A 22 8.10 -1.47 5.18
CA THR A 22 7.72 -0.49 6.21
C THR A 22 6.73 0.53 5.69
N ARG A 23 6.90 1.02 4.46
CA ARG A 23 5.95 1.93 3.81
C ARG A 23 4.60 1.26 3.56
N ALA A 24 4.58 0.04 3.05
CA ALA A 24 3.34 -0.70 2.84
C ALA A 24 2.59 -0.97 4.15
N VAL A 25 3.29 -1.24 5.25
CA VAL A 25 2.70 -1.35 6.59
C VAL A 25 2.07 -0.01 7.00
N ARG A 26 2.80 1.11 6.90
CA ARG A 26 2.28 2.45 7.24
C ARG A 26 1.04 2.80 6.43
N LEU A 27 1.04 2.47 5.14
CA LEU A 27 -0.10 2.65 4.27
C LEU A 27 -1.31 1.84 4.75
N LEU A 28 -1.14 0.53 4.97
CA LEU A 28 -2.22 -0.37 5.38
C LEU A 28 -2.75 -0.06 6.79
N SER A 29 -1.90 0.46 7.68
CA SER A 29 -2.31 0.91 9.01
C SER A 29 -2.86 2.34 9.03
N GLU A 30 -2.80 3.06 7.91
CA GLU A 30 -3.08 4.50 7.79
C GLU A 30 -2.28 5.36 8.78
N ASN A 31 -1.01 5.01 8.99
CA ASN A 31 -0.05 5.79 9.75
C ASN A 31 0.97 6.42 8.80
N TRP A 32 0.45 7.10 7.77
CA TRP A 32 1.28 7.80 6.80
C TRP A 32 1.61 9.19 7.33
N ASP A 33 2.89 9.48 7.50
CA ASP A 33 3.33 10.79 7.95
C ASP A 33 3.41 11.74 6.76
N THR A 34 2.53 12.74 6.75
CA THR A 34 2.49 13.78 5.72
C THR A 34 3.23 15.05 6.11
N GLU A 35 3.72 15.16 7.35
CA GLU A 35 4.16 16.42 7.94
C GLU A 35 5.71 16.51 8.06
N ASP A 36 6.42 15.39 8.14
CA ASP A 36 7.81 15.38 8.62
C ASP A 36 8.92 15.78 7.60
N ASN A 37 8.60 16.38 6.45
CA ASN A 37 9.64 17.00 5.61
C ASN A 37 9.09 18.09 4.67
N HIS A 38 9.18 19.34 5.12
CA HIS A 38 8.73 20.55 4.43
C HIS A 38 9.36 20.80 3.05
N LEU A 39 10.36 20.02 2.61
CA LEU A 39 11.03 20.18 1.32
C LEU A 39 10.54 19.21 0.24
N PHE A 40 10.01 18.04 0.61
CA PHE A 40 9.46 17.05 -0.32
C PHE A 40 8.38 16.23 0.40
N SER A 41 7.11 16.37 0.03
CA SER A 41 6.06 15.51 0.59
C SER A 41 6.32 14.07 0.13
N ASP A 42 6.60 13.17 1.07
CA ASP A 42 6.81 11.74 0.80
C ASP A 42 5.47 11.04 0.52
N ARG A 43 4.84 11.38 -0.61
CA ARG A 43 3.56 10.83 -1.02
C ARG A 43 3.67 9.35 -1.34
N ILE A 44 2.55 8.65 -1.19
CA ILE A 44 2.35 7.26 -1.58
C ILE A 44 2.56 7.10 -3.09
N LYS A 45 3.44 6.16 -3.44
CA LYS A 45 3.83 5.84 -4.81
C LYS A 45 3.21 4.52 -5.25
N THR A 46 3.23 4.27 -6.56
CA THR A 46 2.79 3.00 -7.17
C THR A 46 3.44 1.77 -6.51
N SER A 47 4.73 1.83 -6.17
CA SER A 47 5.43 0.73 -5.49
C SER A 47 4.84 0.40 -4.13
N ASP A 48 4.36 1.42 -3.40
CA ASP A 48 3.77 1.24 -2.07
C ASP A 48 2.42 0.50 -2.17
N ILE A 49 1.62 0.82 -3.19
CA ILE A 49 0.35 0.13 -3.48
C ILE A 49 0.58 -1.34 -3.84
N ILE A 50 1.55 -1.61 -4.72
CA ILE A 50 1.91 -2.97 -5.13
C ILE A 50 2.30 -3.81 -3.91
N TRP A 51 3.15 -3.25 -3.05
CA TRP A 51 3.57 -3.91 -1.83
C TRP A 51 2.42 -4.13 -0.84
N ALA A 52 1.58 -3.13 -0.62
CA ALA A 52 0.40 -3.26 0.25
C ALA A 52 -0.51 -4.40 -0.20
N ARG A 53 -0.78 -4.50 -1.51
CA ARG A 53 -1.57 -5.61 -2.08
C ARG A 53 -0.90 -6.96 -1.96
N LYS A 54 0.44 -7.04 -2.10
CA LYS A 54 1.18 -8.29 -1.84
C LYS A 54 0.98 -8.76 -0.40
N LEU A 55 1.07 -7.85 0.57
CA LEU A 55 0.89 -8.16 1.99
C LEU A 55 -0.54 -8.62 2.32
N GLN A 56 -1.55 -7.99 1.71
CA GLN A 56 -2.96 -8.40 1.85
C GLN A 56 -3.22 -9.78 1.22
N ARG A 57 -2.75 -10.03 -0.01
CA ARG A 57 -2.91 -11.33 -0.69
C ARG A 57 -2.17 -12.47 0.01
N ALA A 58 -1.02 -12.18 0.60
CA ALA A 58 -0.27 -13.11 1.44
C ALA A 58 -0.88 -13.31 2.83
N GLY A 59 -1.94 -12.57 3.19
CA GLY A 59 -2.59 -12.66 4.49
C GLY A 59 -1.74 -12.17 5.66
N LEU A 60 -0.66 -11.43 5.39
CA LEU A 60 0.27 -10.95 6.42
C LEU A 60 -0.27 -9.71 7.12
N ILE A 61 -0.84 -8.78 6.36
CA ILE A 61 -1.42 -7.54 6.88
C ILE A 61 -2.74 -7.31 6.18
N ARG A 62 -3.85 -7.31 6.94
CA ARG A 62 -5.18 -7.03 6.39
C ARG A 62 -5.39 -5.55 6.10
N GLY A 63 -4.86 -4.66 6.94
CA GLY A 63 -5.13 -3.23 6.86
C GLY A 63 -6.58 -2.85 7.20
N LYS A 64 -6.88 -1.55 7.18
CA LYS A 64 -8.23 -1.02 7.42
C LYS A 64 -9.15 -1.12 6.20
N HIS A 65 -8.58 -0.97 5.00
CA HIS A 65 -9.28 -1.11 3.72
C HIS A 65 -8.70 -2.28 2.93
N ASP A 66 -9.57 -3.11 2.34
CA ASP A 66 -9.16 -4.17 1.42
C ASP A 66 -8.88 -3.58 0.03
N LEU A 67 -7.60 -3.39 -0.32
CA LEU A 67 -7.18 -2.76 -1.58
C LEU A 67 -7.27 -3.72 -2.78
N SER A 68 -7.72 -4.97 -2.56
CA SER A 68 -8.04 -5.93 -3.63
C SER A 68 -9.48 -5.81 -4.14
N THR A 69 -10.29 -4.94 -3.52
CA THR A 69 -11.67 -4.65 -3.94
C THR A 69 -11.81 -3.21 -4.41
N TYR A 70 -12.69 -2.98 -5.40
CA TYR A 70 -12.99 -1.62 -5.86
C TYR A 70 -13.49 -0.74 -4.72
N GLU A 71 -14.41 -1.27 -3.88
CA GLU A 71 -14.95 -0.54 -2.74
C GLU A 71 -13.87 -0.13 -1.74
N GLY A 72 -12.96 -1.04 -1.38
CA GLY A 72 -11.88 -0.74 -0.44
C GLY A 72 -10.86 0.23 -1.03
N ALA A 73 -10.48 0.07 -2.29
CA ALA A 73 -9.61 1.00 -3.01
C ALA A 73 -10.23 2.41 -3.08
N GLN A 74 -11.50 2.51 -3.46
CA GLN A 74 -12.20 3.80 -3.58
C GLN A 74 -12.36 4.50 -2.23
N LYS A 75 -12.70 3.76 -1.17
CA LYS A 75 -12.77 4.31 0.19
C LYS A 75 -11.42 4.83 0.66
N PHE A 76 -10.34 4.10 0.37
CA PHE A 76 -8.98 4.54 0.69
C PHE A 76 -8.61 5.83 -0.05
N ILE A 77 -8.91 5.94 -1.36
CA ILE A 77 -8.65 7.15 -2.15
C ILE A 77 -9.41 8.35 -1.59
N ILE A 78 -10.70 8.20 -1.30
CA ILE A 78 -11.52 9.30 -0.76
C ILE A 78 -10.99 9.78 0.59
N ALA A 79 -10.56 8.86 1.46
CA ALA A 79 -10.06 9.19 2.79
C ALA A 79 -8.67 9.86 2.76
N HIS A 80 -7.82 9.47 1.80
CA HIS A 80 -6.38 9.79 1.81
C HIS A 80 -5.89 10.39 0.48
N ASP A 81 -6.73 11.17 -0.19
CA ASP A 81 -6.46 11.70 -1.53
C ASP A 81 -5.15 12.51 -1.59
N ASP A 82 -4.88 13.28 -0.55
CA ASP A 82 -3.69 14.13 -0.40
C ASP A 82 -2.39 13.33 -0.16
N TRP A 83 -2.50 12.07 0.29
CA TRP A 83 -1.35 11.20 0.49
C TRP A 83 -0.83 10.64 -0.83
N LEU A 84 -1.68 10.58 -1.86
CA LEU A 84 -1.44 9.80 -3.06
C LEU A 84 -0.82 10.63 -4.18
N MET A 85 0.22 10.08 -4.83
CA MET A 85 0.59 10.54 -6.17
C MET A 85 -0.50 10.14 -7.19
N PRO A 86 -0.70 10.90 -8.29
CA PRO A 86 -1.66 10.51 -9.33
C PRO A 86 -1.45 9.08 -9.86
N ALA A 87 -0.19 8.66 -10.04
CA ALA A 87 0.13 7.29 -10.48
C ALA A 87 -0.23 6.22 -9.45
N ALA A 88 -0.25 6.54 -8.15
CA ALA A 88 -0.69 5.61 -7.11
C ALA A 88 -2.21 5.46 -7.10
N LYS A 89 -2.96 6.53 -7.40
CA LYS A 89 -4.43 6.46 -7.58
C LYS A 89 -4.79 5.55 -8.74
N ASN A 90 -4.10 5.72 -9.88
CA ASN A 90 -4.30 4.85 -11.04
C ASN A 90 -3.96 3.39 -10.71
N GLU A 91 -2.86 3.15 -10.01
CA GLU A 91 -2.47 1.80 -9.57
C GLU A 91 -3.52 1.14 -8.66
N LEU A 92 -4.18 1.91 -7.78
CA LEU A 92 -5.27 1.42 -6.93
C LEU A 92 -6.51 1.00 -7.74
N LEU A 93 -6.75 1.61 -8.88
CA LEU A 93 -7.96 1.37 -9.68
C LEU A 93 -7.75 0.43 -10.87
N LYS A 94 -6.50 0.21 -11.30
CA LYS A 94 -6.15 -0.47 -12.56
C LYS A 94 -6.76 -1.85 -12.79
N ASP A 95 -7.09 -2.58 -11.73
CA ASP A 95 -7.60 -3.96 -11.81
C ASP A 95 -9.13 -4.00 -11.88
N PHE A 96 -9.80 -2.84 -11.85
CA PHE A 96 -11.26 -2.70 -11.84
C PHE A 96 -11.81 -1.93 -13.05
N ASP A 97 -10.93 -1.40 -13.90
CA ASP A 97 -11.27 -0.71 -15.15
C ASP A 97 -11.55 -1.69 -16.30
#